data_AF-A0A938SQP8-F1
#
_entry.id   AF-A0A938SQP8-F1
#
_cell.length_a   1.000
_cell.length_b   1.000
_cell.length_c   1.000
_cell.angle_alpha   90.00
_cell.angle_beta   90.00
_cell.angle_gamma   90.00
#
_symmetry.space_group_name_H-M   'P 1'
#
loop_
_entity.id
_entity.type
_entity.pdbx_description
1 polymer ?
#
loop_
_entity_poly.entity_id
_entity_poly.type
_entity_poly.pdbx_seq_one_letter_code
_entity_poly.pdbx_strand_id
1 'polypeptide(L)'
;MTVTPIGTAPAGEFFVSAPRPDVAYRFTPYQPGERLRPDARITASVTEGTPPLDVKFTSAGGGRVRWDFGDGGTSDESNPTHTFRQPGLYAVALTVTDSEGLSSRAFHQIAVDRGSSEPLVRAGFAAGEVPALKFHGTAKRAEDGSLHLPGGAPWGWVTAGERVIEDLRGLRSFTIMGWLKPESLEIGSGGNRIVYCLNESHSGIDLVCHADGRLRLAVNEWPDGIRNDSSPGRLQIGKWTFFAVSYDTTRADENVNWYFSAPQDAPEKTALTLDRKTTYNPGPVGTDIGPLAIGNFNPTMRGYGFDRQFRGEIRGLQLFGSRVSGRGAMDQASLEDKSLGR
;
A
#
# COMPACT_ATOMS: atom_id res chain seq x y z
N MET A 1 12.34 -17.52 -20.88
CA MET A 1 12.63 -16.12 -20.52
C MET A 1 12.91 -15.36 -21.80
N THR A 2 12.10 -14.37 -22.14
CA THR A 2 12.32 -13.53 -23.33
C THR A 2 13.19 -12.35 -22.92
N VAL A 3 14.40 -12.26 -23.48
CA VAL A 3 15.30 -11.13 -23.22
C VAL A 3 14.95 -10.01 -24.19
N THR A 4 14.40 -8.91 -23.69
CA THR A 4 14.11 -7.70 -24.49
C THR A 4 14.99 -6.54 -24.00
N PRO A 5 15.82 -5.94 -24.87
CA PRO A 5 16.67 -4.79 -24.49
C PRO A 5 15.84 -3.59 -24.04
N ILE A 6 16.23 -2.95 -22.93
CA ILE A 6 15.60 -1.74 -22.39
C ILE A 6 16.59 -0.59 -22.60
N GLY A 7 16.37 0.18 -23.67
CA GLY A 7 17.14 1.39 -23.98
C GLY A 7 18.66 1.20 -24.22
N THR A 8 19.31 2.36 -24.30
CA THR A 8 20.77 2.54 -24.22
C THR A 8 20.99 3.58 -23.11
N ALA A 9 21.93 3.34 -22.20
CA ALA A 9 22.27 4.29 -21.15
C ALA A 9 23.74 4.72 -21.28
N PRO A 10 24.08 6.01 -21.07
CA PRO A 10 25.47 6.44 -20.98
C PRO A 10 26.14 5.89 -19.72
N ALA A 11 27.46 6.08 -19.57
CA ALA A 11 28.14 5.75 -18.32
C ALA A 11 27.58 6.62 -17.17
N GLY A 12 27.28 6.02 -16.02
CA GLY A 12 26.73 6.71 -14.85
C GLY A 12 26.18 5.77 -13.79
N GLU A 13 25.65 6.34 -12.71
CA GLU A 13 24.89 5.64 -11.68
C GLU A 13 23.40 5.66 -12.02
N PHE A 14 22.73 4.51 -11.87
CA PHE A 14 21.32 4.35 -12.20
C PHE A 14 20.60 3.62 -11.07
N PHE A 15 19.41 4.11 -10.73
CA PHE A 15 18.45 3.39 -9.89
C PHE A 15 17.32 2.88 -10.78
N VAL A 16 17.11 1.57 -10.79
CA VAL A 16 16.05 0.92 -11.56
C VAL A 16 15.23 0.02 -10.66
N SER A 17 13.91 0.12 -10.79
CA SER A 17 12.95 -0.82 -10.23
C SER A 17 12.21 -1.50 -11.37
N ALA A 18 12.01 -2.81 -11.24
CA ALA A 18 11.25 -3.57 -12.21
C ALA A 18 9.84 -2.98 -12.35
N PRO A 19 9.39 -2.62 -13.56
CA PRO A 19 8.07 -2.01 -13.76
C PRO A 19 6.93 -3.02 -13.59
N ARG A 20 7.24 -4.32 -13.59
CA ARG A 20 6.32 -5.43 -13.33
C ARG A 20 7.09 -6.56 -12.62
N PRO A 21 6.42 -7.40 -11.80
CA PRO A 21 7.08 -8.50 -11.08
C PRO A 21 7.76 -9.55 -11.96
N ASP A 22 7.35 -9.67 -13.22
CA ASP A 22 7.89 -10.60 -14.21
C ASP A 22 9.06 -10.01 -15.04
N VAL A 23 9.50 -8.79 -14.72
CA VAL A 23 10.60 -8.10 -15.41
C VAL A 23 11.84 -8.03 -14.52
N ALA A 24 12.99 -8.42 -15.04
CA ALA A 24 14.29 -8.19 -14.41
C ALA A 24 15.20 -7.43 -15.36
N TYR A 25 16.03 -6.53 -14.82
CA TYR A 25 17.04 -5.83 -15.59
C TYR A 25 18.34 -6.63 -15.64
N ARG A 26 18.96 -6.68 -16.82
CA ARG A 26 20.33 -7.13 -17.02
C ARG A 26 21.09 -6.03 -17.74
N PHE A 27 22.19 -5.58 -17.16
CA PHE A 27 23.09 -4.62 -17.79
C PHE A 27 24.15 -5.36 -18.58
N THR A 28 24.38 -4.96 -19.83
CA THR A 28 25.40 -5.53 -20.70
C THR A 28 26.12 -4.39 -21.40
N PRO A 29 27.45 -4.23 -21.22
CA PRO A 29 28.21 -3.23 -21.94
C PRO A 29 28.21 -3.51 -23.44
N TYR A 30 28.09 -2.46 -24.24
CA TYR A 30 28.30 -2.54 -25.68
C TYR A 30 29.77 -2.90 -25.98
N GLN A 31 29.99 -3.75 -26.97
CA GLN A 31 31.33 -4.04 -27.46
C GLN A 31 31.86 -2.90 -28.36
N PRO A 32 33.18 -2.72 -28.49
CA PRO A 32 33.75 -1.77 -29.44
C PRO A 32 33.23 -2.01 -30.87
N GLY A 33 32.63 -0.99 -31.49
CA GLY A 33 32.05 -1.09 -32.82
C GLY A 33 30.62 -1.66 -32.88
N GLU A 34 30.04 -2.07 -31.75
CA GLU A 34 28.63 -2.44 -31.68
C GLU A 34 27.75 -1.21 -31.88
N ARG A 35 26.74 -1.32 -32.75
CA ARG A 35 25.79 -0.24 -33.01
C ARG A 35 24.87 -0.05 -31.81
N LEU A 36 24.70 1.20 -31.42
CA LEU A 36 23.78 1.57 -30.35
C LEU A 36 22.33 1.28 -30.77
N ARG A 37 21.55 0.70 -29.85
CA ARG A 37 20.11 0.55 -30.01
C ARG A 37 19.43 1.92 -30.06
N PRO A 38 18.27 2.04 -30.74
CA PRO A 38 17.52 3.29 -30.76
C PRO A 38 17.22 3.77 -29.34
N ASP A 39 17.18 5.09 -29.15
CA ASP A 39 16.63 5.65 -27.92
C ASP A 39 15.11 5.40 -27.90
N ALA A 40 14.57 5.01 -26.74
CA ALA A 40 13.14 4.90 -26.53
C ALA A 40 12.80 5.73 -25.30
N ARG A 41 11.94 6.73 -25.50
CA ARG A 41 11.49 7.60 -24.42
C ARG A 41 9.99 7.82 -24.50
N ILE A 42 9.35 7.76 -23.34
CA ILE A 42 7.92 8.01 -23.19
C ILE A 42 7.75 9.32 -22.43
N THR A 43 6.87 10.18 -22.92
CA THR A 43 6.22 11.19 -22.08
C THR A 43 4.70 10.99 -22.14
N ALA A 44 4.02 11.39 -21.06
CA ALA A 44 2.57 11.30 -20.92
C ALA A 44 2.03 12.67 -20.48
N SER A 45 0.84 13.06 -20.98
CA SER A 45 0.21 14.33 -20.61
C SER A 45 -0.20 14.39 -19.14
N VAL A 46 -0.57 13.26 -18.57
CA VAL A 46 -0.89 13.06 -17.16
C VAL A 46 -0.40 11.66 -16.76
N THR A 47 0.04 11.51 -15.52
CA THR A 47 0.53 10.22 -14.98
C THR A 47 -0.42 9.60 -13.97
N GLU A 48 -1.45 10.33 -13.57
CA GLU A 48 -2.45 9.85 -12.64
C GLU A 48 -3.83 10.51 -12.84
N GLY A 49 -4.88 9.83 -12.39
CA GLY A 49 -6.24 10.37 -12.38
C GLY A 49 -7.32 9.34 -12.04
N THR A 50 -8.58 9.71 -12.29
CA THR A 50 -9.74 8.82 -12.11
C THR A 50 -10.30 8.40 -13.46
N PRO A 51 -10.89 7.20 -13.59
CA PRO A 51 -11.45 6.74 -14.85
C PRO A 51 -12.72 7.53 -15.25
N PRO A 52 -12.97 7.72 -16.56
CA PRO A 52 -12.05 7.47 -17.67
C PRO A 52 -10.90 8.49 -17.68
N LEU A 53 -9.66 8.00 -17.79
CA LEU A 53 -8.47 8.84 -17.88
C LEU A 53 -7.90 8.81 -19.30
N ASP A 54 -8.05 9.92 -20.01
CA ASP A 54 -7.43 10.12 -21.33
C ASP A 54 -5.99 10.59 -21.18
N VAL A 55 -5.06 9.81 -21.72
CA VAL A 55 -3.62 10.09 -21.68
C VAL A 55 -3.08 10.22 -23.10
N LYS A 56 -2.46 11.37 -23.39
CA LYS A 56 -1.72 11.58 -24.63
C LYS A 56 -0.27 11.17 -24.40
N PHE A 57 0.23 10.25 -25.21
CA PHE A 57 1.60 9.80 -25.16
C PHE A 57 2.42 10.43 -26.27
N THR A 58 3.72 10.62 -26.02
CA THR A 58 4.68 11.01 -27.06
C THR A 58 5.85 10.05 -27.01
N SER A 59 6.21 9.49 -28.16
CA SER A 59 7.45 8.73 -28.33
C SER A 59 8.59 9.68 -28.71
N ALA A 60 9.74 9.55 -28.05
CA ALA A 60 11.00 10.01 -28.60
C ALA A 60 11.86 8.80 -28.99
N GLY A 61 12.61 8.94 -30.08
CA GLY A 61 13.32 7.83 -30.73
C GLY A 61 12.87 7.67 -32.17
N GLY A 62 13.81 7.73 -33.13
CA GLY A 62 13.52 7.50 -34.54
C GLY A 62 13.25 6.00 -34.81
N GLY A 63 12.30 5.70 -35.70
CA GLY A 63 11.99 4.33 -36.11
C GLY A 63 10.50 4.00 -36.04
N ARG A 64 10.18 2.73 -36.24
CA ARG A 64 8.82 2.19 -36.04
C ARG A 64 8.56 2.01 -34.56
N VAL A 65 7.38 2.40 -34.10
CA VAL A 65 6.97 2.28 -32.69
C VAL A 65 5.90 1.20 -32.50
N ARG A 66 5.84 0.67 -31.28
CA ARG A 66 4.78 -0.19 -30.78
C ARG A 66 4.50 0.14 -29.32
N TRP A 67 3.26 0.47 -29.01
CA TRP A 67 2.77 0.73 -27.67
C TRP A 67 2.01 -0.47 -27.12
N ASP A 68 2.22 -0.75 -25.83
CA ASP A 68 1.42 -1.63 -24.98
C ASP A 68 1.03 -0.82 -23.74
N PHE A 69 -0.26 -0.52 -23.58
CA PHE A 69 -0.73 0.35 -22.50
C PHE A 69 -0.86 -0.39 -21.15
N GLY A 70 -0.65 -1.72 -21.12
CA GLY A 70 -0.72 -2.52 -19.89
C GLY A 70 -2.14 -2.90 -19.45
N ASP A 71 -3.16 -2.48 -20.18
CA ASP A 71 -4.57 -2.88 -19.99
C ASP A 71 -5.10 -3.80 -21.11
N GLY A 72 -4.20 -4.27 -21.99
CA GLY A 72 -4.52 -5.02 -23.20
C GLY A 72 -4.64 -4.16 -24.45
N GLY A 73 -4.70 -2.83 -24.33
CA GLY A 73 -4.65 -1.90 -25.44
C GLY A 73 -3.26 -1.76 -26.06
N THR A 74 -3.19 -1.54 -27.37
CA THR A 74 -1.93 -1.34 -28.10
C THR A 74 -2.09 -0.30 -29.21
N SER A 75 -1.00 0.29 -29.69
CA SER A 75 -0.99 1.22 -30.82
C SER A 75 0.33 1.19 -31.59
N ASP A 76 0.29 1.52 -32.87
CA ASP A 76 1.48 1.74 -33.72
C ASP A 76 1.64 3.22 -34.12
N GLU A 77 0.77 4.11 -33.63
CA GLU A 77 0.90 5.55 -33.83
C GLU A 77 2.09 6.10 -33.04
N SER A 78 2.80 7.09 -33.58
CA SER A 78 3.93 7.73 -32.88
C SER A 78 3.49 8.40 -31.56
N ASN A 79 2.37 9.13 -31.59
CA ASN A 79 1.88 9.90 -30.45
C ASN A 79 0.39 9.58 -30.17
N PRO A 80 0.08 8.37 -29.68
CA PRO A 80 -1.30 7.94 -29.51
C PRO A 80 -1.97 8.63 -28.32
N THR A 81 -3.30 8.67 -28.35
CA THR A 81 -4.12 8.91 -27.16
C THR A 81 -4.75 7.59 -26.73
N HIS A 82 -4.69 7.26 -25.43
CA HIS A 82 -5.32 6.07 -24.86
C HIS A 82 -6.18 6.41 -23.65
N THR A 83 -7.30 5.70 -23.51
CA THR A 83 -8.27 5.92 -22.41
C THR A 83 -8.25 4.73 -21.45
N PHE A 84 -7.77 4.95 -20.23
CA PHE A 84 -7.86 3.97 -19.16
C PHE A 84 -9.23 4.05 -18.48
N ARG A 85 -10.01 2.97 -18.57
CA ARG A 85 -11.42 2.95 -18.13
C ARG A 85 -11.64 2.37 -16.74
N GLN A 86 -10.64 1.70 -16.18
CA GLN A 86 -10.73 1.06 -14.88
C GLN A 86 -9.62 1.58 -13.95
N PRO A 87 -9.83 1.55 -12.64
CA PRO A 87 -8.74 1.73 -11.68
C PRO A 87 -7.66 0.66 -11.87
N GLY A 88 -6.39 1.03 -11.71
CA GLY A 88 -5.26 0.14 -11.88
C GLY A 88 -3.92 0.87 -11.94
N LEU A 89 -2.84 0.10 -11.87
CA LEU A 89 -1.48 0.56 -12.16
C LEU A 89 -1.08 0.00 -13.52
N TYR A 90 -0.88 0.89 -14.48
CA TYR A 90 -0.59 0.53 -15.86
C TYR A 90 0.86 0.81 -16.19
N ALA A 91 1.64 -0.24 -16.39
CA ALA A 91 3.02 -0.16 -16.87
C ALA A 91 3.00 -0.04 -18.41
N VAL A 92 2.82 1.18 -18.90
CA VAL A 92 2.84 1.52 -20.33
C VAL A 92 4.23 1.26 -20.87
N ALA A 93 4.30 0.60 -22.01
CA ALA A 93 5.51 0.24 -22.69
C ALA A 93 5.55 0.79 -24.11
N LEU A 94 6.70 1.33 -24.48
CA LEU A 94 7.03 1.73 -25.84
C LEU A 94 8.17 0.84 -26.33
N THR A 95 8.01 0.22 -27.48
CA THR A 95 9.10 -0.43 -28.22
C THR A 95 9.40 0.39 -29.47
N VAL A 96 10.65 0.82 -29.63
CA VAL A 96 11.15 1.49 -30.84
C VAL A 96 12.03 0.51 -31.61
N THR A 97 11.83 0.40 -32.91
CA THR A 97 12.64 -0.43 -33.83
C THR A 97 13.18 0.44 -34.95
N ASP A 98 14.51 0.45 -35.12
CA ASP A 98 15.16 1.22 -36.18
C ASP A 98 15.07 0.52 -37.55
N SER A 99 15.57 1.18 -38.60
CA SER A 99 15.54 0.67 -39.97
C SER A 99 16.36 -0.60 -40.19
N GLU A 100 17.27 -0.93 -39.27
CA GLU A 100 18.11 -2.13 -39.34
C GLU A 100 17.57 -3.27 -38.44
N GLY A 101 16.43 -3.05 -37.79
CA GLY A 101 15.76 -4.05 -36.95
C GLY A 101 16.25 -4.10 -35.51
N LEU A 102 17.10 -3.16 -35.06
CA LEU A 102 17.47 -3.05 -33.66
C LEU A 102 16.35 -2.42 -32.86
N SER A 103 16.00 -3.02 -31.72
CA SER A 103 14.93 -2.53 -30.85
C SER A 103 15.39 -2.15 -29.45
N SER A 104 14.67 -1.21 -28.85
CA SER A 104 14.74 -0.86 -27.43
C SER A 104 13.33 -0.65 -26.86
N ARG A 105 13.18 -0.86 -25.55
CA ARG A 105 11.92 -0.64 -24.82
C ARG A 105 12.08 0.45 -23.76
N ALA A 106 11.03 1.20 -23.51
CA ALA A 106 10.87 2.11 -22.38
C ALA A 106 9.57 1.82 -21.64
N PHE A 107 9.51 2.18 -20.36
CA PHE A 107 8.33 2.01 -19.52
C PHE A 107 7.94 3.32 -18.83
N HIS A 108 6.63 3.51 -18.64
CA HIS A 108 6.07 4.63 -17.89
C HIS A 108 4.84 4.16 -17.11
N GLN A 109 4.76 4.49 -15.83
CA GLN A 109 3.63 4.07 -15.00
C GLN A 109 2.51 5.11 -15.04
N ILE A 110 1.28 4.66 -15.29
CA ILE A 110 0.06 5.46 -15.15
C ILE A 110 -0.76 4.90 -13.99
N ALA A 111 -1.11 5.75 -13.02
CA ALA A 111 -1.93 5.37 -11.87
C ALA A 111 -3.37 5.85 -12.05
N VAL A 112 -4.31 4.91 -12.15
CA VAL A 112 -5.74 5.23 -12.23
C VAL A 112 -6.40 4.73 -10.96
N ASP A 113 -7.23 5.56 -10.35
CA ASP A 113 -7.86 5.22 -9.09
C ASP A 113 -9.35 5.59 -9.06
N ARG A 114 -10.09 4.94 -8.18
CA ARG A 114 -11.54 5.15 -8.05
C ARG A 114 -11.88 6.59 -7.65
N GLY A 115 -12.97 7.17 -8.15
CA GLY A 115 -13.47 8.48 -7.72
C GLY A 115 -14.22 8.46 -6.37
N SER A 116 -13.85 7.58 -5.44
CA SER A 116 -14.61 7.31 -4.21
C SER A 116 -13.83 7.66 -2.95
N SER A 117 -14.54 8.16 -1.94
CA SER A 117 -14.03 8.41 -0.58
C SER A 117 -14.40 7.28 0.41
N GLU A 118 -15.01 6.20 -0.07
CA GLU A 118 -15.32 5.04 0.76
C GLU A 118 -14.05 4.30 1.18
N PRO A 119 -14.02 3.63 2.33
CA PRO A 119 -12.87 2.81 2.71
C PRO A 119 -12.69 1.61 1.76
N LEU A 120 -11.43 1.21 1.56
CA LEU A 120 -11.02 -0.04 0.92
C LEU A 120 -11.28 -1.25 1.82
N VAL A 121 -11.19 -1.04 3.14
CA VAL A 121 -11.41 -2.06 4.15
C VAL A 121 -12.33 -1.50 5.24
N ARG A 122 -13.38 -2.23 5.60
CA ARG A 122 -14.26 -2.03 6.76
C ARG A 122 -14.34 -3.36 7.50
N ALA A 123 -13.85 -3.38 8.73
CA ALA A 123 -13.86 -4.58 9.56
C ALA A 123 -14.20 -4.24 11.01
N GLY A 124 -14.87 -5.15 11.70
CA GLY A 124 -15.33 -4.90 13.07
C GLY A 124 -16.59 -4.03 13.11
N PHE A 125 -17.48 -4.20 12.12
CA PHE A 125 -18.79 -3.54 12.06
C PHE A 125 -19.91 -4.59 12.12
N ALA A 126 -21.07 -4.21 12.66
CA ALA A 126 -22.24 -5.09 12.70
C ALA A 126 -22.78 -5.41 11.29
N ALA A 127 -22.60 -4.49 10.34
CA ALA A 127 -22.98 -4.64 8.93
C ALA A 127 -22.09 -3.79 8.01
N GLY A 128 -22.14 -4.05 6.70
CA GLY A 128 -21.43 -3.23 5.70
C GLY A 128 -19.91 -3.41 5.72
N GLU A 129 -19.44 -4.57 6.17
CA GLU A 129 -18.02 -4.93 6.07
C GLU A 129 -17.62 -5.24 4.63
N VAL A 130 -16.44 -4.77 4.26
CA VAL A 130 -15.88 -4.95 2.92
C VAL A 130 -14.36 -4.96 3.01
N PRO A 131 -13.66 -5.87 2.33
CA PRO A 131 -14.17 -7.10 1.75
C PRO A 131 -14.75 -8.05 2.81
N ALA A 132 -15.34 -9.17 2.38
CA ALA A 132 -15.83 -10.19 3.30
C ALA A 132 -14.71 -10.68 4.23
N LEU A 133 -15.03 -10.84 5.52
CA LEU A 133 -14.08 -11.28 6.53
C LEU A 133 -14.17 -12.80 6.73
N LYS A 134 -13.01 -13.44 6.90
CA LYS A 134 -12.90 -14.83 7.30
C LYS A 134 -12.14 -14.93 8.62
N PHE A 135 -12.75 -15.60 9.59
CA PHE A 135 -12.19 -15.83 10.92
C PHE A 135 -11.42 -17.13 10.94
N HIS A 136 -10.30 -17.13 11.65
CA HIS A 136 -9.43 -18.28 11.80
C HIS A 136 -9.04 -18.47 13.26
N GLY A 137 -8.75 -19.72 13.63
CA GLY A 137 -8.39 -20.07 15.00
C GLY A 137 -9.51 -19.71 15.98
N THR A 138 -9.14 -18.97 17.02
CA THR A 138 -10.03 -18.57 18.13
C THR A 138 -10.56 -17.14 18.01
N ALA A 139 -10.32 -16.44 16.90
CA ALA A 139 -10.87 -15.12 16.67
C ALA A 139 -12.40 -15.20 16.63
N LYS A 140 -13.07 -14.25 17.28
CA LYS A 140 -14.53 -14.21 17.37
C LYS A 140 -15.06 -12.84 16.99
N ARG A 141 -16.33 -12.83 16.56
CA ARG A 141 -17.11 -11.62 16.37
C ARG A 141 -18.04 -11.43 17.56
N ALA A 142 -18.04 -10.23 18.13
CA ALA A 142 -19.03 -9.80 19.13
C ALA A 142 -20.34 -9.35 18.46
N GLU A 143 -21.43 -9.26 19.22
CA GLU A 143 -22.75 -8.86 18.71
C GLU A 143 -22.75 -7.46 18.09
N ASP A 144 -21.94 -6.53 18.62
CA ASP A 144 -21.77 -5.18 18.09
C ASP A 144 -20.89 -5.11 16.83
N GLY A 145 -20.42 -6.26 16.35
CA GLY A 145 -19.55 -6.41 15.20
C GLY A 145 -18.06 -6.43 15.54
N SER A 146 -17.65 -6.07 16.76
CA SER A 146 -16.25 -6.00 17.16
C SER A 146 -15.53 -7.34 16.96
N LEU A 147 -14.27 -7.27 16.57
CA LEU A 147 -13.38 -8.41 16.43
C LEU A 147 -12.69 -8.64 17.76
N HIS A 148 -12.89 -9.81 18.36
CA HIS A 148 -12.19 -10.23 19.56
C HIS A 148 -11.06 -11.20 19.20
N LEU A 149 -9.86 -10.83 19.61
CA LEU A 149 -8.60 -11.51 19.36
C LEU A 149 -8.02 -11.90 20.73
N PRO A 150 -7.93 -13.20 21.06
CA PRO A 150 -7.59 -13.62 22.43
C PRO A 150 -6.23 -13.11 22.92
N GLY A 151 -6.14 -12.91 24.24
CA GLY A 151 -4.91 -12.52 24.93
C GLY A 151 -3.80 -13.58 24.98
N GLY A 152 -4.09 -14.82 24.57
CA GLY A 152 -3.20 -15.97 24.69
C GLY A 152 -3.54 -17.10 23.71
N ALA A 153 -2.67 -18.11 23.66
CA ALA A 153 -2.92 -19.31 22.87
C ALA A 153 -4.17 -20.08 23.37
N PRO A 154 -4.93 -20.78 22.48
CA PRO A 154 -4.73 -20.82 21.04
C PRO A 154 -5.08 -19.48 20.37
N TRP A 155 -4.30 -19.13 19.36
CA TRP A 155 -4.33 -17.84 18.68
C TRP A 155 -5.44 -17.75 17.62
N GLY A 156 -5.81 -16.54 17.25
CA GLY A 156 -6.89 -16.26 16.30
C GLY A 156 -6.63 -15.01 15.48
N TRP A 157 -7.07 -14.99 14.22
CA TRP A 157 -6.91 -13.83 13.34
C TRP A 157 -8.05 -13.76 12.33
N VAL A 158 -8.12 -12.63 11.63
CA VAL A 158 -9.12 -12.39 10.58
C VAL A 158 -8.41 -12.07 9.28
N THR A 159 -8.87 -12.62 8.17
CA THR A 159 -8.43 -12.21 6.82
C THR A 159 -9.55 -11.45 6.11
N ALA A 160 -9.21 -10.39 5.40
CA ALA A 160 -10.15 -9.61 4.61
C ALA A 160 -10.00 -9.96 3.12
N GLY A 161 -11.08 -10.48 2.53
CA GLY A 161 -11.12 -10.96 1.15
C GLY A 161 -10.61 -12.39 0.99
N GLU A 162 -10.88 -12.98 -0.17
CA GLU A 162 -10.42 -14.32 -0.54
C GLU A 162 -9.01 -14.32 -1.14
N ARG A 163 -8.55 -13.16 -1.59
CA ARG A 163 -7.26 -12.93 -2.26
C ARG A 163 -6.71 -11.57 -1.85
N VAL A 164 -5.56 -11.21 -2.41
CA VAL A 164 -4.99 -9.87 -2.26
C VAL A 164 -6.02 -8.81 -2.66
N ILE A 165 -6.13 -7.76 -1.85
CA ILE A 165 -6.96 -6.59 -2.17
C ILE A 165 -6.16 -5.74 -3.15
N GLU A 166 -6.50 -5.84 -4.44
CA GLU A 166 -5.74 -5.17 -5.51
C GLU A 166 -5.66 -3.65 -5.32
N ASP A 167 -6.67 -3.04 -4.71
CA ASP A 167 -6.70 -1.61 -4.37
C ASP A 167 -5.68 -1.16 -3.32
N LEU A 168 -5.04 -2.08 -2.60
CA LEU A 168 -3.93 -1.75 -1.70
C LEU A 168 -2.59 -1.61 -2.43
N ARG A 169 -2.46 -2.12 -3.65
CA ARG A 169 -1.21 -2.03 -4.43
C ARG A 169 -1.00 -0.61 -4.95
N GLY A 170 0.20 -0.07 -4.78
CA GLY A 170 0.57 1.25 -5.29
C GLY A 170 -0.10 2.43 -4.61
N LEU A 171 -0.69 2.23 -3.41
CA LEU A 171 -1.26 3.35 -2.66
C LEU A 171 -0.19 4.41 -2.41
N ARG A 172 -0.47 5.63 -2.86
CA ARG A 172 0.36 6.82 -2.68
C ARG A 172 -0.03 7.60 -1.44
N SER A 173 -1.27 7.46 -1.00
CA SER A 173 -1.72 8.00 0.28
C SER A 173 -2.77 7.07 0.88
N PHE A 174 -2.80 6.94 2.20
CA PHE A 174 -3.78 6.12 2.90
C PHE A 174 -4.01 6.58 4.34
N THR A 175 -5.10 6.12 4.93
CA THR A 175 -5.43 6.31 6.34
C THR A 175 -5.94 5.00 6.91
N ILE A 176 -5.36 4.55 8.02
CA ILE A 176 -5.87 3.44 8.81
C ILE A 176 -6.41 4.03 10.11
N MET A 177 -7.65 3.70 10.46
CA MET A 177 -8.31 4.21 11.67
C MET A 177 -9.24 3.18 12.29
N GLY A 178 -9.54 3.33 13.57
CA GLY A 178 -10.49 2.47 14.26
C GLY A 178 -10.32 2.53 15.78
N TRP A 179 -11.05 1.67 16.47
CA TRP A 179 -10.99 1.53 17.91
C TRP A 179 -10.20 0.28 18.29
N LEU A 180 -9.27 0.45 19.24
CA LEU A 180 -8.50 -0.63 19.83
C LEU A 180 -8.71 -0.65 21.33
N LYS A 181 -8.90 -1.85 21.89
CA LYS A 181 -8.88 -2.08 23.33
C LYS A 181 -7.99 -3.28 23.63
N PRO A 182 -6.72 -3.06 24.00
CA PRO A 182 -5.83 -4.16 24.31
C PRO A 182 -6.24 -4.82 25.64
N GLU A 183 -6.27 -6.14 25.67
CA GLU A 183 -6.37 -6.95 26.89
C GLU A 183 -4.99 -7.24 27.47
N SER A 184 -3.95 -7.20 26.64
CA SER A 184 -2.56 -7.34 27.02
C SER A 184 -1.67 -6.52 26.10
N LEU A 185 -0.59 -5.96 26.66
CA LEU A 185 0.49 -5.32 25.92
C LEU A 185 1.78 -6.17 25.93
N GLU A 186 1.70 -7.43 26.34
CA GLU A 186 2.77 -8.38 26.06
C GLU A 186 2.90 -8.55 24.54
N ILE A 187 4.11 -8.39 24.02
CA ILE A 187 4.36 -8.44 22.58
C ILE A 187 5.27 -9.59 22.20
N GLY A 188 5.05 -10.12 20.99
CA GLY A 188 6.07 -10.86 20.28
C GLY A 188 7.15 -9.95 19.69
N SER A 189 8.17 -10.57 19.10
CA SER A 189 9.28 -9.83 18.46
C SER A 189 8.75 -8.85 17.40
N GLY A 190 9.15 -7.59 17.47
CA GLY A 190 8.72 -6.54 16.53
C GLY A 190 7.32 -5.97 16.78
N GLY A 191 6.62 -6.37 17.85
CA GLY A 191 5.29 -5.88 18.19
C GLY A 191 4.14 -6.73 17.63
N ASN A 192 2.95 -6.48 18.18
CA ASN A 192 1.73 -7.22 17.87
C ASN A 192 0.97 -6.58 16.71
N ARG A 193 0.58 -7.38 15.71
CA ARG A 193 -0.01 -6.93 14.46
C ARG A 193 -1.48 -6.60 14.58
N ILE A 194 -1.84 -5.41 14.12
CA ILE A 194 -3.21 -4.93 13.99
C ILE A 194 -3.67 -5.07 12.54
N VAL A 195 -2.89 -4.54 11.59
CA VAL A 195 -3.12 -4.65 10.14
C VAL A 195 -1.85 -5.13 9.46
N TYR A 196 -1.94 -6.14 8.60
CA TYR A 196 -0.78 -6.71 7.94
C TYR A 196 -1.13 -7.17 6.52
N CYS A 197 -0.37 -6.69 5.53
CA CYS A 197 -0.37 -7.23 4.16
C CYS A 197 1.04 -7.26 3.55
N LEU A 198 2.09 -7.25 4.37
CA LEU A 198 3.45 -7.43 3.86
C LEU A 198 3.58 -8.81 3.18
N ASN A 199 4.27 -8.85 2.05
CA ASN A 199 4.77 -10.09 1.46
C ASN A 199 6.24 -10.30 1.79
N GLU A 200 6.79 -11.49 1.51
CA GLU A 200 8.18 -11.86 1.76
C GLU A 200 9.21 -10.91 1.09
N SER A 201 8.80 -10.19 0.04
CA SER A 201 9.58 -9.14 -0.64
C SER A 201 9.58 -7.79 0.11
N HIS A 202 9.04 -7.75 1.32
CA HIS A 202 8.79 -6.56 2.14
C HIS A 202 7.69 -5.64 1.63
N SER A 203 7.09 -5.87 0.46
CA SER A 203 6.04 -5.00 -0.10
C SER A 203 4.75 -5.07 0.71
N GLY A 204 4.18 -3.93 1.10
CA GLY A 204 2.89 -3.86 1.79
C GLY A 204 2.87 -2.93 3.01
N ILE A 205 1.94 -3.20 3.92
CA ILE A 205 1.71 -2.42 5.15
C ILE A 205 1.80 -3.34 6.37
N ASP A 206 2.48 -2.91 7.43
CA ASP A 206 2.43 -3.53 8.76
C ASP A 206 2.18 -2.46 9.83
N LEU A 207 1.04 -2.56 10.50
CA LEU A 207 0.66 -1.71 11.62
C LEU A 207 0.70 -2.56 12.89
N VAL A 208 1.59 -2.19 13.82
CA VAL A 208 1.82 -2.96 15.05
C VAL A 208 1.67 -2.11 16.31
N CYS A 209 1.36 -2.77 17.41
CA CYS A 209 1.37 -2.24 18.78
C CYS A 209 2.59 -2.75 19.54
N HIS A 210 3.26 -1.88 20.31
CA HIS A 210 4.37 -2.25 21.20
C HIS A 210 3.95 -2.29 22.68
N ALA A 211 4.84 -2.83 23.51
CA ALA A 211 4.60 -3.04 24.94
C ALA A 211 4.38 -1.75 25.75
N ASP A 212 4.87 -0.60 25.26
CA ASP A 212 4.62 0.71 25.86
C ASP A 212 3.32 1.36 25.37
N GLY A 213 2.49 0.64 24.60
CA GLY A 213 1.21 1.15 24.10
C GLY A 213 1.33 2.10 22.89
N ARG A 214 2.52 2.29 22.32
CA ARG A 214 2.67 3.01 21.04
C ARG A 214 2.24 2.13 19.86
N LEU A 215 1.87 2.79 18.76
CA LEU A 215 1.65 2.17 17.46
C LEU A 215 2.82 2.48 16.52
N ARG A 216 3.11 1.57 15.60
CA ARG A 216 4.15 1.72 14.57
C ARG A 216 3.57 1.36 13.21
N LEU A 217 3.82 2.21 12.22
CA LEU A 217 3.48 1.96 10.83
C LEU A 217 4.75 1.68 10.01
N ALA A 218 4.76 0.54 9.33
CA ALA A 218 5.74 0.18 8.30
C ALA A 218 5.10 0.15 6.91
N VAL A 219 5.82 0.64 5.90
CA VAL A 219 5.40 0.61 4.49
C VAL A 219 6.56 0.12 3.62
N ASN A 220 6.42 -1.04 3.00
CA ASN A 220 7.46 -1.67 2.16
C ASN A 220 8.74 -2.13 2.87
N GLU A 221 8.72 -2.25 4.19
CA GLU A 221 9.83 -2.80 4.96
C GLU A 221 9.32 -3.49 6.24
N TRP A 222 10.15 -4.33 6.85
CA TRP A 222 9.81 -4.91 8.15
C TRP A 222 9.79 -3.82 9.23
N PRO A 223 8.91 -3.92 10.24
CA PRO A 223 8.81 -2.92 11.32
C PRO A 223 10.06 -2.86 12.22
N ASP A 224 10.98 -3.83 12.10
CA ASP A 224 12.16 -4.00 12.95
C ASP A 224 13.29 -3.05 12.53
N GLY A 225 13.14 -1.76 12.86
CA GLY A 225 14.15 -0.72 12.57
C GLY A 225 13.56 0.65 12.25
N ILE A 226 12.27 0.68 11.93
CA ILE A 226 11.53 1.90 11.61
C ILE A 226 11.26 2.72 12.88
N ARG A 227 11.35 4.05 12.77
CA ARG A 227 11.02 5.02 13.84
C ARG A 227 9.82 5.90 13.49
N ASN A 228 8.81 5.29 12.89
CA ASN A 228 7.57 5.90 12.46
C ASN A 228 6.46 5.62 13.50
N ASP A 229 6.79 5.88 14.75
CA ASP A 229 6.02 5.51 15.92
C ASP A 229 5.13 6.66 16.38
N SER A 230 3.96 6.32 16.93
CA SER A 230 3.24 7.24 17.82
C SER A 230 4.03 7.48 19.11
N SER A 231 3.57 8.42 19.94
CA SER A 231 4.05 8.52 21.31
C SER A 231 3.71 7.26 22.12
N PRO A 232 4.51 6.90 23.15
CA PRO A 232 4.18 5.84 24.10
C PRO A 232 2.94 6.17 24.94
N GLY A 233 2.31 5.14 25.49
CA GLY A 233 1.18 5.23 26.42
C GLY A 233 -0.18 5.53 25.77
N ARG A 234 -0.26 5.50 24.42
CA ARG A 234 -1.49 5.83 23.68
C ARG A 234 -2.56 4.75 23.83
N LEU A 235 -2.17 3.48 23.77
CA LEU A 235 -3.04 2.37 24.15
C LEU A 235 -2.83 1.99 25.62
N GLN A 236 -3.93 1.75 26.34
CA GLN A 236 -3.92 1.32 27.74
C GLN A 236 -4.77 0.06 27.89
N ILE A 237 -4.28 -0.90 28.68
CA ILE A 237 -4.96 -2.18 28.91
C ILE A 237 -6.38 -1.93 29.44
N GLY A 238 -7.36 -2.57 28.79
CA GLY A 238 -8.77 -2.51 29.16
C GLY A 238 -9.51 -1.24 28.73
N LYS A 239 -8.83 -0.26 28.14
CA LYS A 239 -9.45 0.99 27.66
C LYS A 239 -9.56 1.02 26.15
N TRP A 240 -10.69 1.52 25.66
CA TRP A 240 -10.90 1.84 24.26
C TRP A 240 -10.16 3.13 23.90
N THR A 241 -9.31 3.07 22.88
CA THR A 241 -8.68 4.24 22.29
C THR A 241 -8.95 4.25 20.80
N PHE A 242 -9.48 5.36 20.28
CA PHE A 242 -9.54 5.61 18.86
C PHE A 242 -8.15 5.99 18.37
N PHE A 243 -7.71 5.39 17.28
CA PHE A 243 -6.48 5.77 16.59
C PHE A 243 -6.78 6.10 15.13
N ALA A 244 -5.96 6.96 14.56
CA ALA A 244 -5.79 7.07 13.13
C ALA A 244 -4.32 7.32 12.78
N VAL A 245 -3.87 6.75 11.68
CA VAL A 245 -2.58 7.04 11.07
C VAL A 245 -2.78 7.32 9.59
N SER A 246 -2.33 8.48 9.14
CA SER A 246 -2.29 8.84 7.71
C SER A 246 -0.87 8.70 7.17
N TYR A 247 -0.75 8.34 5.88
CA TYR A 247 0.49 8.32 5.12
C TYR A 247 0.29 9.04 3.77
N ASP A 248 1.19 9.92 3.37
CA ASP A 248 1.06 10.75 2.15
C ASP A 248 2.38 10.94 1.39
N THR A 249 2.58 10.17 0.31
CA THR A 249 3.78 10.27 -0.54
C THR A 249 3.87 11.57 -1.35
N THR A 250 2.82 12.40 -1.38
CA THR A 250 2.89 13.72 -2.03
C THR A 250 3.66 14.73 -1.18
N ARG A 251 3.94 14.39 0.07
CA ARG A 251 4.73 15.18 1.01
C ARG A 251 6.11 14.54 1.19
N ALA A 252 7.15 15.38 1.09
CA ALA A 252 8.52 14.94 1.37
C ALA A 252 8.77 14.72 2.86
N ASP A 253 8.11 15.52 3.71
CA ASP A 253 8.30 15.54 5.17
C ASP A 253 6.96 15.53 5.90
N GLU A 254 6.96 15.08 7.16
CA GLU A 254 5.76 14.95 7.99
C GLU A 254 4.62 14.21 7.25
N ASN A 255 5.03 13.20 6.47
CA ASN A 255 4.14 12.44 5.61
C ASN A 255 3.46 11.29 6.34
N VAL A 256 3.70 11.14 7.65
CA VAL A 256 2.95 10.25 8.52
C VAL A 256 2.43 11.05 9.71
N ASN A 257 1.11 11.02 9.94
CA ASN A 257 0.49 11.74 11.06
C ASN A 257 -0.36 10.79 11.90
N TRP A 258 -0.11 10.78 13.20
CA TRP A 258 -0.78 9.97 14.20
C TRP A 258 -1.80 10.80 14.97
N TYR A 259 -3.01 10.28 15.13
CA TYR A 259 -4.10 10.89 15.89
C TYR A 259 -4.67 9.89 16.88
N PHE A 260 -5.01 10.36 18.07
CA PHE A 260 -5.62 9.52 19.09
C PHE A 260 -6.73 10.26 19.84
N SER A 261 -7.72 9.50 20.29
CA SER A 261 -8.55 9.92 21.41
C SER A 261 -7.81 9.79 22.75
N ALA A 262 -8.39 10.35 23.82
CA ALA A 262 -8.10 9.84 25.15
C ALA A 262 -8.56 8.37 25.29
N PRO A 263 -7.92 7.54 26.14
CA PRO A 263 -8.44 6.23 26.52
C PRO A 263 -9.76 6.33 27.27
N GLN A 264 -10.71 5.46 26.96
CA GLN A 264 -12.10 5.51 27.45
C GLN A 264 -12.59 4.12 27.89
N ASP A 265 -13.67 4.08 28.68
CA ASP A 265 -14.33 2.83 29.06
C ASP A 265 -15.24 2.26 27.96
N ALA A 266 -15.68 3.11 27.02
CA ALA A 266 -16.50 2.75 25.88
C ALA A 266 -16.03 3.49 24.61
N PRO A 267 -16.25 2.95 23.40
CA PRO A 267 -15.85 3.55 22.13
C PRO A 267 -16.83 4.66 21.72
N GLU A 268 -16.91 5.72 22.52
CA GLU A 268 -17.81 6.86 22.33
C GLU A 268 -17.13 8.03 21.62
N LYS A 269 -17.92 8.92 21.01
CA LYS A 269 -17.41 10.11 20.31
C LYS A 269 -16.56 10.94 21.26
N THR A 270 -15.36 11.27 20.83
CA THR A 270 -14.48 12.18 21.58
C THR A 270 -13.57 12.94 20.63
N ALA A 271 -12.95 14.01 21.14
CA ALA A 271 -12.02 14.81 20.36
C ALA A 271 -10.78 13.97 20.00
N LEU A 272 -10.34 14.09 18.76
CA LEU A 272 -9.07 13.51 18.32
C LEU A 272 -7.97 14.55 18.48
N THR A 273 -6.82 14.12 18.97
CA THR A 273 -5.64 14.98 19.09
C THR A 273 -4.57 14.48 18.15
N LEU A 274 -3.96 15.37 17.37
CA LEU A 274 -2.70 15.07 16.68
C LEU A 274 -1.63 14.74 17.73
N ASP A 275 -1.17 13.50 17.73
CA ASP A 275 -0.14 13.02 18.63
C ASP A 275 1.25 13.36 18.10
N ARG A 276 1.54 12.94 16.86
CA ARG A 276 2.87 13.02 16.31
C ARG A 276 2.85 13.09 14.79
N LYS A 277 3.81 13.83 14.26
CA LYS A 277 4.17 13.79 12.85
C LYS A 277 5.55 13.17 12.70
N THR A 278 5.70 12.32 11.71
CA THR A 278 6.95 11.61 11.41
C THR A 278 7.20 11.67 9.91
N THR A 279 8.47 11.52 9.53
CA THR A 279 8.88 11.46 8.13
C THR A 279 9.32 10.05 7.81
N TYR A 280 8.76 9.52 6.74
CA TYR A 280 9.09 8.25 6.13
C TYR A 280 9.58 8.49 4.71
N ASN A 281 10.45 7.64 4.16
CA ASN A 281 10.89 7.81 2.78
C ASN A 281 9.67 7.68 1.85
N PRO A 282 9.29 8.74 1.10
CA PRO A 282 8.06 8.72 0.35
C PRO A 282 8.17 7.73 -0.82
N GLY A 283 7.31 6.72 -0.79
CA GLY A 283 7.16 5.74 -1.86
C GLY A 283 5.78 5.07 -1.81
N PRO A 284 5.19 4.72 -2.97
CA PRO A 284 3.91 4.03 -2.99
C PRO A 284 4.03 2.67 -2.29
N VAL A 285 2.94 2.19 -1.70
CA VAL A 285 2.86 0.78 -1.25
C VAL A 285 3.23 -0.13 -2.43
N GLY A 286 4.07 -1.13 -2.18
CA GLY A 286 4.58 -2.03 -3.21
C GLY A 286 3.46 -2.74 -3.95
N THR A 287 3.77 -3.26 -5.13
CA THR A 287 2.79 -3.96 -5.95
C THR A 287 2.82 -5.47 -5.74
N ASP A 288 3.67 -6.00 -4.87
CA ASP A 288 3.78 -7.42 -4.56
C ASP A 288 3.37 -7.69 -3.10
N ILE A 289 2.15 -7.29 -2.73
CA ILE A 289 1.64 -7.41 -1.36
C ILE A 289 1.00 -8.79 -1.10
N GLY A 290 0.95 -9.17 0.18
CA GLY A 290 0.25 -10.36 0.65
C GLY A 290 -1.25 -10.11 0.90
N PRO A 291 -2.02 -11.17 1.22
CA PRO A 291 -3.40 -11.02 1.69
C PRO A 291 -3.48 -10.15 2.94
N LEU A 292 -4.56 -9.38 3.08
CA LEU A 292 -4.76 -8.53 4.25
C LEU A 292 -5.25 -9.37 5.44
N ALA A 293 -4.50 -9.31 6.54
CA ALA A 293 -4.84 -9.90 7.81
C ALA A 293 -4.99 -8.83 8.90
N ILE A 294 -5.93 -9.08 9.82
CA ILE A 294 -6.23 -8.25 10.99
C ILE A 294 -5.95 -9.09 12.24
N GLY A 295 -5.21 -8.50 13.19
CA GLY A 295 -4.82 -9.18 14.43
C GLY A 295 -3.69 -10.20 14.29
N ASN A 296 -2.99 -10.19 13.16
CA ASN A 296 -2.48 -11.36 12.45
C ASN A 296 -1.62 -12.42 13.21
N PHE A 297 -1.73 -13.65 12.67
CA PHE A 297 -0.85 -14.83 12.69
C PHE A 297 -0.53 -15.22 11.22
N ASN A 298 0.73 -15.25 10.78
CA ASN A 298 1.10 -15.61 9.40
C ASN A 298 1.95 -16.89 9.33
N PRO A 299 1.53 -17.95 8.60
CA PRO A 299 2.37 -19.12 8.31
C PRO A 299 3.48 -18.90 7.27
N THR A 300 3.51 -17.80 6.51
CA THR A 300 4.53 -17.60 5.45
C THR A 300 5.91 -17.21 5.95
N MET A 301 6.08 -16.92 7.25
CA MET A 301 7.40 -16.62 7.80
C MET A 301 8.00 -17.87 8.46
N ARG A 302 9.11 -18.34 7.89
CA ARG A 302 9.96 -19.40 8.46
C ARG A 302 10.37 -19.06 9.91
N GLY A 303 9.59 -19.53 10.88
CA GLY A 303 10.03 -19.69 12.28
C GLY A 303 9.91 -18.49 13.24
N TYR A 304 9.24 -17.38 12.89
CA TYR A 304 9.00 -16.30 13.86
C TYR A 304 7.70 -16.51 14.64
N GLY A 305 7.78 -16.24 15.95
CA GLY A 305 6.89 -16.71 17.00
C GLY A 305 5.40 -16.47 16.80
N PHE A 306 4.63 -17.43 17.34
CA PHE A 306 3.17 -17.42 17.41
C PHE A 306 2.57 -16.27 18.24
N ASP A 307 3.39 -15.35 18.74
CA ASP A 307 3.09 -14.41 19.83
C ASP A 307 2.85 -12.96 19.39
N ARG A 308 2.86 -12.67 18.08
CA ARG A 308 2.68 -11.34 17.48
C ARG A 308 1.23 -10.95 17.17
N GLN A 309 0.24 -11.68 17.68
CA GLN A 309 -1.17 -11.32 17.51
C GLN A 309 -1.50 -10.07 18.34
N PHE A 310 -2.30 -9.14 17.82
CA PHE A 310 -2.94 -8.12 18.68
C PHE A 310 -3.91 -8.79 19.66
N ARG A 311 -3.78 -8.47 20.94
CA ARG A 311 -4.47 -9.13 22.05
C ARG A 311 -5.54 -8.21 22.59
N GLY A 312 -6.80 -8.45 22.23
CA GLY A 312 -7.95 -7.67 22.70
C GLY A 312 -9.00 -7.45 21.62
N GLU A 313 -9.66 -6.30 21.67
CA GLU A 313 -10.80 -5.98 20.81
C GLU A 313 -10.43 -4.92 19.76
N ILE A 314 -10.89 -5.12 18.52
CA ILE A 314 -10.80 -4.18 17.41
C ILE A 314 -12.21 -3.88 16.92
N ARG A 315 -12.60 -2.60 16.86
CA ARG A 315 -13.91 -2.18 16.39
C ARG A 315 -13.79 -1.08 15.34
N GLY A 316 -14.64 -1.15 14.31
CA GLY A 316 -14.73 -0.11 13.29
C GLY A 316 -13.41 0.17 12.57
N LEU A 317 -12.59 -0.84 12.33
CA LEU A 317 -11.34 -0.70 11.60
C LEU A 317 -11.63 -0.35 10.14
N GLN A 318 -11.06 0.76 9.70
CA GLN A 318 -11.20 1.26 8.34
C GLN A 318 -9.83 1.54 7.72
N LEU A 319 -9.65 1.17 6.46
CA LEU A 319 -8.50 1.55 5.65
C LEU A 319 -8.99 2.31 4.42
N PHE A 320 -8.63 3.58 4.31
CA PHE A 320 -8.83 4.40 3.12
C PHE A 320 -7.52 4.48 2.35
N GLY A 321 -7.58 4.56 1.03
CA GLY A 321 -6.39 4.63 0.21
C GLY A 321 -6.66 5.27 -1.13
N SER A 322 -5.64 5.95 -1.65
CA SER A 322 -5.60 6.47 -3.00
C SER A 322 -4.26 6.18 -3.68
N ARG A 323 -4.31 5.84 -4.98
CA ARG A 323 -3.12 5.79 -5.84
C ARG A 323 -2.79 7.13 -6.48
N VAL A 324 -3.68 8.11 -6.33
CA VAL A 324 -3.56 9.44 -6.94
C VAL A 324 -3.60 10.53 -5.88
N SER A 325 -2.75 11.54 -5.98
CA SER A 325 -2.67 12.65 -5.00
C SER A 325 -2.55 12.22 -3.52
N GLY A 326 -2.68 13.19 -2.60
CA GLY A 326 -2.69 12.98 -1.14
C GLY A 326 -4.06 12.61 -0.56
N ARG A 327 -5.12 12.49 -1.37
CA ARG A 327 -6.52 12.35 -0.88
C ARG A 327 -6.82 11.11 -0.02
N GLY A 328 -5.94 10.11 -0.01
CA GLY A 328 -6.06 8.96 0.89
C GLY A 328 -5.61 9.28 2.33
N ALA A 329 -4.83 10.34 2.52
CA ALA A 329 -4.39 10.84 3.81
C ALA A 329 -5.41 11.86 4.35
N MET A 330 -6.17 11.46 5.37
CA MET A 330 -7.21 12.29 5.96
C MET A 330 -6.63 13.32 6.92
N ASP A 331 -7.23 14.51 6.92
CA ASP A 331 -7.01 15.50 7.96
C ASP A 331 -7.85 15.20 9.22
N GLN A 332 -7.57 15.93 10.29
CA GLN A 332 -8.24 15.71 11.58
C GLN A 332 -9.77 15.88 11.48
N ALA A 333 -10.26 16.88 10.74
CA ALA A 333 -11.69 17.13 10.58
C ALA A 333 -12.40 15.93 9.90
N SER A 334 -11.79 15.38 8.86
CA SER A 334 -12.30 14.18 8.16
C SER A 334 -12.28 12.94 9.07
N LEU A 335 -11.26 12.82 9.93
CA LEU A 335 -11.17 11.72 10.89
C LEU A 335 -12.26 11.81 11.96
N GLU A 336 -12.51 13.00 12.49
CA GLU A 336 -13.54 13.23 13.51
C GLU A 336 -14.94 12.93 12.98
N ASP A 337 -15.24 13.29 11.73
CA ASP A 337 -16.49 12.94 11.05
C ASP A 337 -16.68 11.41 10.94
N LYS A 338 -15.60 10.69 10.59
CA LYS A 338 -15.64 9.25 10.32
C LYS A 338 -15.45 8.36 11.56
N SER A 339 -14.97 8.89 12.68
CA SER A 339 -14.70 8.17 13.93
C SER A 339 -15.90 7.43 14.54
N LEU A 340 -17.12 7.81 14.14
CA LEU A 340 -18.38 7.26 14.63
C LEU A 340 -19.03 6.20 13.74
N GLY A 341 -18.34 5.75 12.69
CA GLY A 341 -18.83 4.83 11.66
C GLY A 341 -20.14 4.10 12.01
N ARG A 342 -21.26 4.70 11.58
CA ARG A 342 -22.53 3.96 11.45
C ARG A 342 -22.42 2.97 10.29
#